data_AF-A0A0M3KAZ0-F1
#
_entry.id   AF-A0A0M3KAZ0-F1
#
_cell.length_a   1.000
_cell.length_b   1.000
_cell.length_c   1.000
_cell.angle_alpha   90.00
_cell.angle_beta   90.00
_cell.angle_gamma   90.00
#
_symmetry.space_group_name_H-M   'P 1'
#
loop_
_entity.id
_entity.type
_entity.pdbx_description
1 polymer ?
#
loop_
_entity_poly.entity_id
_entity_poly.type
_entity_poly.pdbx_seq_one_letter_code
_entity_poly.pdbx_strand_id
1 'polypeptide(L)'
;MQGRGLKRKQEAEIDPRLAPFGGFLQARGAEGMFCASLLQVLAVFMVIPAPSRLYQYLKDQWAHMGHPRLTQMFNAATLDRDDDDLLEALCQMRGIMLLVHPLNTGAPIKIYGQSRLVFEAAQYNGAYAALLTSTNTATNPSPKRQKITTDLTDPSNRPGPSNVPLMKHLKPTNAVPTIVTYATSPINNDSPATTSRPGL
;
A
#
# COMPACT_ATOMS: atom_id res chain seq x y z
N MET A 1 26.50 24.36 39.96
CA MET A 1 25.79 23.07 40.06
C MET A 1 24.29 23.32 39.91
N GLN A 2 23.59 22.41 39.21
CA GLN A 2 22.12 22.26 39.12
C GLN A 2 21.40 23.38 38.34
N GLY A 3 20.90 23.21 37.11
CA GLY A 3 20.46 22.00 36.42
C GLY A 3 19.03 21.65 36.84
N ARG A 4 18.02 22.15 36.11
CA ARG A 4 16.65 21.60 36.04
C ARG A 4 15.96 22.14 34.78
N GLY A 5 16.17 21.42 33.68
CA GLY A 5 15.39 21.58 32.46
C GLY A 5 13.95 21.15 32.73
N LEU A 6 13.01 22.08 32.64
CA LEU A 6 11.60 21.77 32.51
C LEU A 6 11.36 21.16 31.13
N LYS A 7 11.45 19.83 31.02
CA LYS A 7 10.79 19.08 29.96
C LYS A 7 9.29 19.18 30.20
N ARG A 8 8.65 20.24 29.68
CA ARG A 8 7.22 20.21 29.39
C ARG A 8 7.05 19.16 28.29
N LYS A 9 6.73 17.93 28.70
CA LYS A 9 6.08 16.97 27.80
C LYS A 9 4.82 17.67 27.30
N GLN A 10 4.80 17.99 26.00
CA GLN A 10 3.53 18.16 25.30
C GLN A 10 2.80 16.84 25.45
N GLU A 11 1.85 16.77 26.39
CA GLU A 11 0.73 15.84 26.25
C GLU A 11 0.00 16.31 25.00
N ALA A 12 0.40 15.75 23.86
CA ALA A 12 -0.44 15.78 22.68
C ALA A 12 -1.78 15.19 23.12
N GLU A 13 -2.85 15.98 22.98
CA GLU A 13 -4.22 15.57 23.24
C GLU A 13 -4.48 14.26 22.49
N ILE A 14 -4.42 13.13 23.21
CA ILE A 14 -4.61 11.82 22.62
C ILE A 14 -6.10 11.72 22.28
N ASP A 15 -6.42 11.54 21.00
CA ASP A 15 -7.81 11.38 20.54
C ASP A 15 -8.49 10.28 21.38
N PRO A 16 -9.58 10.59 22.10
CA PRO A 16 -10.25 9.62 22.98
C PRO A 16 -10.75 8.39 22.20
N ARG A 17 -10.98 8.51 20.89
CA ARG A 17 -11.39 7.39 20.02
C ARG A 17 -10.29 6.35 19.83
N LEU A 18 -9.04 6.71 20.10
CA LEU A 18 -7.90 5.79 20.06
C LEU A 18 -7.70 5.01 21.36
N ALA A 19 -8.42 5.35 22.44
CA ALA A 19 -8.28 4.68 23.73
C ALA A 19 -8.36 3.13 23.66
N PRO A 20 -9.29 2.52 22.88
CA PRO A 20 -9.34 1.06 22.75
C PRO A 20 -8.11 0.43 22.11
N PHE A 21 -7.36 1.21 21.32
CA PHE A 21 -6.16 0.77 20.60
C PHE A 21 -4.87 1.13 21.34
N GLY A 22 -4.95 1.95 22.40
CA GLY A 22 -3.79 2.58 23.04
C GLY A 22 -2.71 1.59 23.49
N GLY A 23 -3.10 0.49 24.14
CA GLY A 23 -2.15 -0.55 24.57
C GLY A 23 -1.45 -1.22 23.39
N PHE A 24 -2.17 -1.48 22.30
CA PHE A 24 -1.61 -2.06 21.07
C PHE A 24 -0.67 -1.09 20.35
N LEU A 25 -1.09 0.18 20.19
CA LEU A 25 -0.28 1.24 19.58
C LEU A 25 1.01 1.47 20.36
N GLN A 26 0.93 1.51 21.69
CA GLN A 26 2.08 1.65 22.58
C GLN A 26 3.03 0.46 22.46
N ALA A 27 2.52 -0.77 22.47
CA ALA A 27 3.33 -1.98 22.30
C ALA A 27 4.05 -2.04 20.95
N ARG A 28 3.44 -1.44 19.91
CA ARG A 28 4.04 -1.32 18.57
C ARG A 28 4.93 -0.09 18.39
N GLY A 29 4.99 0.83 19.36
CA GLY A 29 5.70 2.10 19.22
C GLY A 29 5.18 2.93 18.04
N ALA A 30 3.88 2.85 17.76
CA ALA A 30 3.23 3.50 16.62
C ALA A 30 2.25 4.58 17.07
N GLU A 31 2.05 5.58 16.22
CA GLU A 31 0.93 6.51 16.35
C GLU A 31 -0.29 5.91 15.64
N GLY A 32 -1.49 6.21 16.14
CA GLY A 32 -2.74 5.72 15.56
C GLY A 32 -3.51 6.84 14.87
N MET A 33 -4.19 6.53 13.77
CA MET A 33 -5.26 7.37 13.24
C MET A 33 -6.57 6.60 13.25
N PHE A 34 -7.59 7.15 13.90
CA PHE A 34 -8.91 6.52 13.98
C PHE A 34 -9.58 6.49 12.60
N CYS A 35 -10.19 5.36 12.25
CA CYS A 35 -10.89 5.13 10.99
C CYS A 35 -12.20 4.39 11.25
N ALA A 36 -13.27 4.79 10.57
CA ALA A 36 -14.57 4.13 10.65
C ALA A 36 -14.68 2.89 9.73
N SER A 37 -13.82 2.80 8.70
CA SER A 37 -13.79 1.72 7.71
C SER A 37 -12.34 1.35 7.36
N LEU A 38 -12.14 0.17 6.76
CA LEU A 38 -10.84 -0.21 6.18
C LEU A 38 -10.52 0.60 4.93
N LEU A 39 -11.53 1.06 4.19
CA LEU A 39 -11.32 2.02 3.10
C LEU A 39 -10.71 3.33 3.62
N GLN A 40 -11.14 3.85 4.77
CA GLN A 40 -10.49 5.01 5.40
C GLN A 40 -9.05 4.73 5.81
N VAL A 41 -8.75 3.53 6.34
CA VAL A 41 -7.35 3.11 6.62
C VAL A 41 -6.50 3.18 5.34
N LEU A 42 -7.01 2.65 4.23
CA LEU A 42 -6.32 2.73 2.93
C LEU A 42 -6.18 4.18 2.43
N ALA A 43 -7.16 5.04 2.71
CA ALA A 43 -7.09 6.47 2.39
C ALA A 43 -5.98 7.18 3.18
N VAL A 44 -5.80 6.86 4.47
CA VAL A 44 -4.71 7.38 5.31
C VAL A 44 -3.34 7.09 4.69
N PHE A 45 -3.17 5.89 4.12
CA PHE A 45 -1.94 5.50 3.43
C PHE A 45 -1.89 5.94 1.94
N MET A 46 -2.83 6.77 1.49
CA MET A 46 -2.95 7.28 0.11
C MET A 46 -3.03 6.18 -0.96
N VAL A 47 -3.67 5.06 -0.63
CA VAL A 47 -3.75 3.85 -1.47
C VAL A 47 -4.92 3.95 -2.46
N ILE A 48 -5.95 4.77 -2.20
CA ILE A 48 -7.15 4.81 -3.06
C ILE A 48 -6.80 5.44 -4.43
N PRO A 49 -6.98 4.74 -5.56
CA PRO A 49 -6.79 5.30 -6.89
C PRO A 49 -7.96 6.18 -7.33
N ALA A 50 -7.79 6.85 -8.47
CA ALA A 50 -8.92 7.43 -9.18
C ALA A 50 -9.96 6.32 -9.54
N PRO A 51 -11.28 6.58 -9.41
CA PRO A 51 -12.31 5.57 -9.68
C PRO A 51 -12.25 4.94 -11.07
N SER A 52 -11.91 5.72 -12.10
CA SER A 52 -11.74 5.21 -13.48
C SER A 52 -10.64 4.16 -13.58
N ARG A 53 -9.53 4.36 -12.86
CA ARG A 53 -8.40 3.41 -12.83
C ARG A 53 -8.78 2.14 -12.07
N LEU A 54 -9.52 2.27 -10.96
CA LEU A 54 -10.04 1.11 -10.23
C LEU A 54 -10.98 0.29 -11.12
N TYR A 55 -11.95 0.93 -11.77
CA TYR A 55 -12.90 0.25 -12.64
C TYR A 55 -12.20 -0.50 -13.78
N GLN A 56 -11.22 0.14 -14.43
CA GLN A 56 -10.46 -0.50 -15.50
C GLN A 56 -9.64 -1.69 -14.98
N TYR A 57 -8.96 -1.55 -13.84
CA TYR A 57 -8.22 -2.65 -13.20
C TYR A 57 -9.13 -3.84 -12.87
N LEU A 58 -10.29 -3.57 -12.26
CA LEU A 58 -11.29 -4.58 -11.92
C LEU A 58 -11.82 -5.30 -13.17
N LYS A 59 -12.07 -4.55 -14.24
CA LYS A 59 -12.49 -5.13 -15.52
C LYS A 59 -11.42 -6.02 -16.13
N ASP A 60 -10.15 -5.64 -16.06
CA ASP A 60 -9.06 -6.35 -16.74
C ASP A 60 -8.54 -7.55 -15.94
N GLN A 61 -8.28 -7.37 -14.64
CA GLN A 61 -7.65 -8.39 -13.79
C GLN A 61 -8.67 -9.31 -13.11
N TRP A 62 -9.90 -8.84 -12.94
CA TRP A 62 -10.94 -9.56 -12.19
C TRP A 62 -12.17 -9.89 -13.05
N ALA A 63 -12.00 -9.91 -14.38
CA ALA A 63 -13.06 -10.24 -15.34
C ALA A 63 -13.79 -11.56 -15.03
N HIS A 64 -13.09 -12.53 -14.46
CA HIS A 64 -13.59 -13.86 -14.13
C HIS A 64 -14.69 -13.86 -13.05
N MET A 65 -14.83 -12.81 -12.24
CA MET A 65 -15.90 -12.71 -11.23
C MET A 65 -17.27 -12.34 -11.81
N GLY A 66 -17.31 -11.90 -13.07
CA GLY A 66 -18.54 -11.48 -13.74
C GLY A 66 -18.97 -10.05 -13.41
N HIS A 67 -19.71 -9.45 -14.34
CA HIS A 67 -20.09 -8.03 -14.30
C HIS A 67 -20.86 -7.62 -13.01
N PRO A 68 -21.81 -8.41 -12.46
CA PRO A 68 -22.54 -8.01 -11.25
C PRO A 68 -21.65 -7.79 -10.04
N ARG A 69 -20.64 -8.66 -9.82
CA ARG A 69 -19.70 -8.55 -8.69
C ARG A 69 -18.81 -7.32 -8.83
N LEU A 70 -18.31 -7.05 -10.04
CA LEU A 70 -17.51 -5.85 -10.32
C LEU A 70 -18.29 -4.57 -10.01
N THR A 71 -19.56 -4.50 -10.43
CA THR A 71 -20.44 -3.37 -10.10
C THR A 71 -20.65 -3.25 -8.59
N GLN A 72 -20.83 -4.37 -7.87
CA GLN A 72 -21.00 -4.35 -6.42
C GLN A 72 -19.76 -3.81 -5.71
N MET A 73 -18.56 -4.24 -6.09
CA MET A 73 -17.30 -3.73 -5.52
C MET A 73 -17.13 -2.24 -5.78
N PHE A 74 -17.43 -1.79 -7.00
CA PHE A 74 -17.35 -0.37 -7.35
C PHE A 74 -18.35 0.48 -6.53
N ASN A 75 -19.56 -0.03 -6.33
CA ASN A 75 -20.56 0.61 -5.48
C ASN A 75 -20.12 0.62 -4.00
N ALA A 76 -19.50 -0.45 -3.51
CA ALA A 76 -18.95 -0.51 -2.15
C ALA A 76 -17.87 0.56 -1.94
N ALA A 77 -16.96 0.72 -2.90
CA ALA A 77 -15.93 1.77 -2.87
C ALA A 77 -16.55 3.18 -2.81
N THR A 78 -17.64 3.40 -3.55
CA THR A 78 -18.32 4.70 -3.61
C THR A 78 -19.11 5.01 -2.34
N LEU A 79 -19.61 3.98 -1.66
CA LEU A 79 -20.42 4.09 -0.44
C LEU A 79 -19.61 3.94 0.86
N ASP A 80 -18.27 3.94 0.78
CA ASP A 80 -17.35 3.72 1.90
C ASP A 80 -17.69 2.45 2.71
N ARG A 81 -18.04 1.37 1.99
CA ARG A 81 -18.33 0.07 2.58
C ARG A 81 -17.15 -0.88 2.40
N ASP A 82 -16.78 -1.52 3.49
CA ASP A 82 -15.77 -2.57 3.48
C ASP A 82 -16.31 -3.79 2.72
N ASP A 83 -15.55 -4.22 1.71
CA ASP A 83 -15.78 -5.44 0.94
C ASP A 83 -14.41 -6.11 0.75
N ASP A 84 -14.30 -7.39 1.13
CA ASP A 84 -13.01 -8.07 1.19
C ASP A 84 -12.33 -8.19 -0.18
N ASP A 85 -13.10 -8.47 -1.25
CA ASP A 85 -12.56 -8.53 -2.62
C ASP A 85 -12.09 -7.15 -3.08
N LEU A 86 -12.82 -6.09 -2.71
CA LEU A 86 -12.44 -4.72 -3.03
C LEU A 86 -11.13 -4.33 -2.33
N LEU A 87 -10.99 -4.64 -1.05
CA LEU A 87 -9.79 -4.37 -0.27
C LEU A 87 -8.59 -5.15 -0.83
N GLU A 88 -8.79 -6.41 -1.21
CA GLU A 88 -7.79 -7.23 -1.89
C GLU A 88 -7.35 -6.58 -3.21
N ALA A 89 -8.30 -6.21 -4.07
CA ALA A 89 -8.02 -5.57 -5.35
C ALA A 89 -7.27 -4.24 -5.20
N LEU A 90 -7.65 -3.41 -4.21
CA LEU A 90 -6.97 -2.14 -3.93
C LEU A 90 -5.52 -2.37 -3.46
N CYS A 91 -5.31 -3.34 -2.57
CA CYS A 91 -3.98 -3.68 -2.08
C CYS A 91 -3.08 -4.23 -3.19
N GLN A 92 -3.58 -5.15 -4.01
CA GLN A 92 -2.86 -5.69 -5.16
C GLN A 92 -2.51 -4.61 -6.18
N MET A 93 -3.47 -3.77 -6.56
CA MET A 93 -3.27 -2.72 -7.56
C MET A 93 -2.25 -1.66 -7.11
N ARG A 94 -2.11 -1.42 -5.79
CA ARG A 94 -1.07 -0.55 -5.23
C ARG A 94 0.23 -1.28 -4.88
N GLY A 95 0.27 -2.60 -5.01
CA GLY A 95 1.43 -3.40 -4.63
C GLY A 95 1.75 -3.25 -3.15
N ILE A 96 0.75 -3.39 -2.28
CA ILE A 96 0.91 -3.35 -0.82
C ILE A 96 0.32 -4.61 -0.17
N MET A 97 0.67 -4.81 1.09
CA MET A 97 0.06 -5.80 1.99
C MET A 97 -0.52 -5.06 3.19
N LEU A 98 -1.81 -5.22 3.47
CA LEU A 98 -2.47 -4.68 4.64
C LEU A 98 -2.70 -5.79 5.68
N LEU A 99 -2.16 -5.62 6.88
CA LEU A 99 -2.39 -6.49 8.03
C LEU A 99 -3.39 -5.85 8.99
N VAL A 100 -4.52 -6.50 9.22
CA VAL A 100 -5.54 -6.03 10.17
C VAL A 100 -5.55 -6.93 11.40
N HIS A 101 -5.16 -6.37 12.54
CA HIS A 101 -5.06 -7.04 13.84
C HIS A 101 -6.38 -6.91 14.60
N PRO A 102 -7.20 -7.97 14.71
CA PRO A 102 -8.39 -7.92 15.52
C PRO A 102 -8.02 -7.95 17.01
N LEU A 103 -8.45 -6.93 17.75
CA LEU A 103 -8.17 -6.79 19.18
C LEU A 103 -9.27 -7.44 20.01
N ASN A 104 -8.88 -8.14 21.08
CA ASN A 104 -9.77 -8.69 22.11
C ASN A 104 -10.81 -9.74 21.62
N THR A 105 -10.68 -10.26 20.40
CA THR A 105 -11.58 -11.29 19.86
C THR A 105 -10.93 -12.67 19.71
N GLY A 106 -9.59 -12.74 19.73
CA GLY A 106 -8.84 -13.96 19.41
C GLY A 106 -8.92 -14.40 17.95
N ALA A 107 -9.56 -13.59 17.09
CA ALA A 107 -9.64 -13.86 15.66
C ALA A 107 -8.25 -13.79 15.00
N PRO A 108 -8.01 -14.53 13.91
CA PRO A 108 -6.76 -14.43 13.17
C PRO A 108 -6.60 -13.05 12.51
N ILE A 109 -5.34 -12.64 12.30
CA ILE A 109 -5.00 -11.44 11.53
C ILE A 109 -5.55 -11.59 10.12
N LYS A 110 -6.26 -10.56 9.63
CA LYS A 110 -6.69 -10.51 8.23
C LYS A 110 -5.59 -9.89 7.39
N ILE A 111 -5.35 -10.46 6.22
CA ILE A 111 -4.28 -10.05 5.31
C ILE A 111 -4.91 -9.77 3.95
N TYR A 112 -4.64 -8.59 3.42
CA TYR A 112 -5.06 -8.19 2.07
C TYR A 112 -3.84 -7.86 1.22
N GLY A 113 -3.83 -8.33 -0.02
CA GLY A 113 -2.75 -8.15 -0.98
C GLY A 113 -1.50 -8.97 -0.66
N GLN A 114 -0.55 -8.93 -1.58
CA GLN A 114 0.70 -9.66 -1.48
C GLN A 114 1.86 -8.79 -1.97
N SER A 115 2.54 -8.11 -1.05
CA SER A 115 3.69 -7.26 -1.35
C SER A 115 4.68 -7.18 -0.19
N ARG A 116 5.86 -6.61 -0.47
CA ARG A 116 6.87 -6.28 0.53
C ARG A 116 6.57 -4.97 1.28
N LEU A 117 5.74 -4.10 0.72
CA LEU A 117 5.31 -2.87 1.40
C LEU A 117 4.12 -3.19 2.31
N VAL A 118 4.35 -3.17 3.62
CA VAL A 118 3.38 -3.59 4.63
C VAL A 118 2.80 -2.39 5.37
N PHE A 119 1.47 -2.31 5.41
CA PHE A 119 0.73 -1.42 6.29
C PHE A 119 -0.03 -2.22 7.33
N GLU A 120 -0.19 -1.63 8.51
CA GLU A 120 -0.85 -2.28 9.63
C GLU A 120 -2.04 -1.45 10.11
N ALA A 121 -3.09 -2.14 10.53
CA ALA A 121 -4.25 -1.56 11.17
C ALA A 121 -4.70 -2.45 12.33
N ALA A 122 -5.35 -1.87 13.32
CA ALA A 122 -6.00 -2.60 14.39
C ALA A 122 -7.51 -2.47 14.26
N GLN A 123 -8.26 -3.52 14.59
CA GLN A 123 -9.72 -3.52 14.60
C GLN A 123 -10.23 -3.76 16.02
N TYR A 124 -11.19 -2.95 16.47
CA TYR A 124 -11.88 -3.12 17.74
C TYR A 124 -13.36 -2.75 17.59
N ASN A 125 -14.26 -3.72 17.82
CA ASN A 125 -15.72 -3.53 17.76
C ASN A 125 -16.22 -2.81 16.49
N GLY A 126 -15.67 -3.16 15.33
CA GLY A 126 -16.05 -2.57 14.03
C GLY A 126 -15.42 -1.21 13.73
N ALA A 127 -14.67 -0.63 14.66
CA ALA A 127 -13.82 0.52 14.40
C ALA A 127 -12.38 0.11 14.11
N TYR A 128 -11.63 0.99 13.46
CA TYR A 128 -10.27 0.72 13.04
C TYR A 128 -9.31 1.82 13.49
N ALA A 129 -8.05 1.45 13.64
CA ALA A 129 -6.94 2.40 13.78
C ALA A 129 -5.85 2.06 12.77
N ALA A 130 -5.50 3.00 11.90
CA ALA A 130 -4.34 2.89 11.03
C ALA A 130 -3.06 3.11 11.86
N LEU A 131 -2.07 2.22 11.72
CA LEU A 131 -0.79 2.33 12.43
C LEU A 131 0.22 3.14 11.61
N LEU A 132 0.57 4.30 12.13
CA LEU A 132 1.57 5.20 11.58
C LEU A 132 2.91 4.93 12.27
N THR A 133 3.78 4.18 11.59
CA THR A 133 5.17 4.02 12.01
C THR A 133 6.05 5.04 11.29
N SER A 134 7.22 5.37 11.86
CA SER A 134 8.16 6.32 11.28
C SER A 134 8.65 5.93 9.87
N THR A 135 8.54 4.65 9.50
CA THR A 135 8.85 4.16 8.15
C THR A 135 7.73 4.44 7.15
N ASN A 136 6.49 4.50 7.60
CA ASN A 136 5.29 4.63 6.75
C ASN A 136 4.89 6.09 6.49
N THR A 137 5.47 7.03 7.25
CA THR A 137 5.27 8.49 7.11
C THR A 137 6.24 9.15 6.13
N ALA A 138 7.17 8.38 5.55
CA ALA A 138 8.22 8.86 4.65
C ALA A 138 7.76 8.97 3.18
N THR A 139 6.67 9.69 2.91
CA THR A 139 6.29 10.09 1.54
C THR A 139 5.59 11.44 1.53
N ASN A 140 6.28 12.44 2.06
CA ASN A 140 6.14 13.80 1.56
C ASN A 140 7.56 14.31 1.26
N PRO A 141 7.99 14.43 -0.02
CA PRO A 141 9.03 15.38 -0.32
C PRO A 141 8.43 16.75 -0.01
N SER A 142 8.67 17.22 1.21
CA SER A 142 8.50 18.63 1.54
C SER A 142 9.17 19.43 0.42
N PRO A 143 8.48 20.41 -0.21
CA PRO A 143 9.12 21.24 -1.20
C PRO A 143 10.21 22.00 -0.44
N LYS A 144 11.46 21.53 -0.55
CA LYS A 144 12.61 22.30 -0.15
C LYS A 144 12.54 23.57 -0.98
N ARG A 145 12.07 24.63 -0.34
CA ARG A 145 12.08 26.01 -0.83
C ARG A 145 13.53 26.29 -1.22
N GLN A 146 13.86 26.09 -2.49
CA GLN A 146 15.14 26.50 -3.04
C GLN A 146 15.18 28.01 -2.88
N LYS A 147 16.00 28.46 -1.93
CA LYS A 147 16.36 29.86 -1.79
C LYS A 147 17.20 30.18 -3.02
N ILE A 148 16.55 30.71 -4.06
CA ILE A 148 17.23 31.35 -5.18
C ILE A 148 17.89 32.59 -4.58
N THR A 149 19.20 32.51 -4.36
CA THR A 149 20.03 33.69 -4.12
C THR A 149 20.22 34.37 -5.47
N THR A 150 19.44 35.41 -5.73
CA THR A 150 19.66 36.31 -6.86
C THR A 150 20.79 37.27 -6.46
N ASP A 151 22.04 36.93 -6.74
CA ASP A 151 23.11 37.93 -6.79
C ASP A 151 23.00 38.66 -8.14
N LEU A 152 22.63 39.94 -8.05
CA LEU A 152 22.55 40.87 -9.18
C LEU A 152 23.75 41.82 -9.09
N THR A 153 24.75 41.61 -9.94
CA THR A 153 25.85 42.53 -10.34
C THR A 153 26.68 41.73 -11.34
N ASP A 154 26.97 42.08 -12.59
CA ASP A 154 27.06 43.33 -13.36
C ASP A 154 27.11 42.92 -14.86
N PRO A 155 26.72 43.75 -15.86
CA PRO A 155 26.59 43.32 -17.26
C PRO A 155 27.81 43.74 -18.11
N SER A 156 28.54 42.78 -18.67
CA SER A 156 29.28 42.99 -19.93
C SER A 156 29.82 41.69 -20.51
N ASN A 157 29.81 41.63 -21.85
CA ASN A 157 30.46 40.66 -22.74
C ASN A 157 29.68 39.39 -23.14
N ARG A 158 28.89 39.55 -24.21
CA ARG A 158 28.83 38.58 -25.34
C ARG A 158 29.95 38.96 -26.34
N PRO A 159 30.50 38.06 -27.19
CA PRO A 159 29.70 37.13 -28.02
C PRO A 159 30.33 35.75 -28.33
N GLY A 160 29.51 34.84 -28.88
CA GLY A 160 29.98 33.68 -29.65
C GLY A 160 29.06 32.45 -29.59
N PRO A 161 28.40 32.05 -30.70
CA PRO A 161 27.67 30.79 -30.79
C PRO A 161 28.61 29.68 -31.26
N SER A 162 28.76 28.60 -30.49
CA SER A 162 29.47 27.40 -30.95
C SER A 162 28.50 26.24 -31.10
N ASN A 163 28.09 26.01 -32.34
CA ASN A 163 27.46 24.78 -32.80
C ASN A 163 28.49 23.66 -32.83
N VAL A 164 28.33 22.60 -32.02
CA VAL A 164 28.76 21.25 -32.42
C VAL A 164 27.89 20.18 -31.76
N PRO A 165 27.25 19.28 -32.52
CA PRO A 165 26.60 18.08 -31.97
C PRO A 165 27.63 16.94 -31.89
N LEU A 166 27.85 16.37 -30.70
CA LEU A 166 28.68 15.18 -30.56
C LEU A 166 27.81 13.96 -30.24
N MET A 167 27.20 13.39 -31.28
CA MET A 167 26.83 11.97 -31.26
C MET A 167 28.07 11.15 -31.57
N LYS A 168 28.33 10.16 -30.69
CA LYS A 168 28.74 8.77 -30.96
C LYS A 168 29.60 8.28 -29.78
N HIS A 169 29.09 7.32 -29.02
CA HIS A 169 29.58 5.95 -29.16
C HIS A 169 28.69 4.98 -28.37
N LEU A 170 28.10 4.06 -29.14
CA LEU A 170 27.43 2.87 -28.67
C LEU A 170 28.41 1.96 -27.90
N LYS A 171 27.94 1.39 -26.79
CA LYS A 171 28.13 -0.04 -26.50
C LYS A 171 26.86 -0.58 -25.82
N PRO A 172 26.10 -1.46 -26.51
CA PRO A 172 25.08 -2.26 -25.87
C PRO A 172 25.78 -3.42 -25.14
N THR A 173 25.63 -3.53 -23.82
CA THR A 173 25.97 -4.78 -23.13
C THR A 173 24.67 -5.50 -22.83
N ASN A 174 24.39 -6.48 -23.70
CA ASN A 174 23.40 -7.54 -23.47
C ASN A 174 23.68 -8.23 -22.15
N ALA A 175 22.68 -8.28 -21.27
CA ALA A 175 22.65 -9.24 -20.17
C ALA A 175 21.21 -9.45 -19.69
N VAL A 176 20.52 -10.46 -20.23
CA VAL A 176 19.34 -11.14 -19.66
C VAL A 176 19.34 -12.56 -20.24
N PRO A 177 18.90 -13.64 -19.55
CA PRO A 177 18.79 -13.92 -18.11
C PRO A 177 19.46 -15.26 -17.70
N THR A 178 19.74 -15.45 -16.41
CA THR A 178 19.88 -16.80 -15.84
C THR A 178 18.51 -17.29 -15.36
N ILE A 179 17.99 -18.29 -16.06
CA ILE A 179 16.80 -19.06 -15.70
C ILE A 179 17.19 -20.01 -14.57
N VAL A 180 16.51 -19.93 -13.43
CA VAL A 180 16.56 -20.98 -12.40
C VAL A 180 15.42 -21.96 -12.68
N THR A 181 15.79 -23.11 -13.23
CA THR A 181 14.93 -24.26 -13.48
C THR A 181 14.63 -24.95 -12.15
N TYR A 182 13.37 -24.97 -11.72
CA TYR A 182 12.92 -25.96 -10.73
C TYR A 182 12.34 -27.16 -11.47
N ALA A 183 12.88 -28.33 -11.14
CA ALA A 183 12.53 -29.61 -11.73
C ALA A 183 11.09 -30.00 -11.41
N THR A 184 10.35 -30.30 -12.47
CA THR A 184 9.11 -31.06 -12.49
C THR A 184 9.44 -32.53 -12.27
N SER A 185 8.81 -33.18 -11.28
CA SER A 185 8.70 -34.64 -11.26
C SER A 185 7.50 -35.07 -12.09
N PRO A 186 7.63 -35.97 -13.07
CA PRO A 186 6.52 -36.66 -13.69
C PRO A 186 6.15 -37.91 -12.88
N ILE A 187 4.91 -38.38 -12.99
CA ILE A 187 4.57 -39.75 -13.44
C ILE A 187 3.06 -40.04 -13.28
N ASN A 188 2.48 -40.31 -14.46
CA ASN A 188 1.43 -41.25 -14.84
C ASN A 188 -0.04 -41.06 -14.41
N ASN A 189 -0.81 -40.70 -15.44
CA ASN A 189 -2.14 -41.23 -15.74
C ASN A 189 -2.20 -42.75 -15.57
N ASP A 190 -3.22 -43.22 -14.85
CA ASP A 190 -3.98 -44.41 -15.23
C ASP A 190 -5.43 -44.20 -14.79
N SER A 191 -6.27 -43.81 -15.74
CA SER A 191 -7.69 -44.19 -15.72
C SER A 191 -7.81 -45.48 -16.52
N PRO A 192 -8.69 -46.41 -16.10
CA PRO A 192 -9.86 -46.58 -16.96
C PRO A 192 -11.18 -46.83 -16.21
N ALA A 193 -12.22 -46.22 -16.79
CA ALA A 193 -13.53 -46.77 -17.13
C ALA A 193 -14.37 -47.54 -16.07
N THR A 194 -15.54 -46.95 -15.79
CA THR A 194 -16.90 -47.55 -15.72
C THR A 194 -17.08 -48.93 -15.05
N THR A 195 -17.99 -49.01 -14.06
CA THR A 195 -19.13 -49.95 -14.06
C THR A 195 -20.10 -49.64 -12.91
N SER A 196 -21.38 -49.67 -13.25
CA SER A 196 -22.59 -49.51 -12.45
C SER A 196 -22.77 -50.57 -11.35
N ARG A 197 -23.45 -50.24 -10.23
CA ARG A 197 -24.69 -50.93 -9.77
C ARG A 197 -25.29 -50.33 -8.46
N PRO A 198 -26.59 -50.60 -8.20
CA PRO A 198 -27.41 -49.95 -7.16
C PRO A 198 -27.58 -50.79 -5.88
N GLY A 199 -28.14 -50.15 -4.85
CA GLY A 199 -29.07 -50.76 -3.89
C GLY A 199 -28.49 -51.18 -2.55
N LEU A 200 -28.89 -50.47 -1.48
CA LEU A 200 -29.62 -51.01 -0.32
C LEU A 200 -30.15 -49.85 0.53
#